data_AF-A0A956UFP6-F1
#
_entry.id   AF-A0A956UFP6-F1
#
_cell.length_a   1.000
_cell.length_b   1.000
_cell.length_c   1.000
_cell.angle_alpha   90.00
_cell.angle_beta   90.00
_cell.angle_gamma   90.00
#
_symmetry.space_group_name_H-M   'P 1'
#
loop_
_entity.id
_entity.type
_entity.pdbx_description
1 polymer ?
#
loop_
_entity_poly.entity_id
_entity_poly.type
_entity_poly.pdbx_seq_one_letter_code
_entity_poly.pdbx_strand_id
1 'polypeptide(L)' 'MQGVQIGNVEVLPLLDTGLLMNLDYFFPEHAAEARAEYPDLLDERQLMRVAVTCFLVRSDGKTILVDTGLGNRRRP' A
#
# COMPACT_ATOMS: atom_id res chain seq x y z
N MET A 1 6.17 10.57 7.51
CA MET A 1 5.79 10.52 6.09
C MET A 1 6.75 11.43 5.35
N GLN A 2 7.57 10.89 4.45
CA GLN A 2 8.51 11.68 3.66
C GLN A 2 7.93 11.84 2.25
N GLY A 3 7.62 13.07 1.86
CA GLY A 3 7.19 13.39 0.50
C GLY A 3 8.38 13.44 -0.46
N VAL A 4 8.10 13.37 -1.75
CA VAL A 4 9.08 13.53 -2.82
C VAL A 4 8.71 14.71 -3.71
N GLN A 5 9.71 15.42 -4.21
CA GLN A 5 9.54 16.47 -5.21
C GLN A 5 9.89 15.91 -6.59
N ILE A 6 8.97 16.05 -7.54
CA ILE A 6 9.16 15.65 -8.94
C ILE A 6 8.95 16.91 -9.79
N GLY A 7 10.05 17.55 -10.17
CA GLY A 7 9.99 18.86 -10.84
C GLY A 7 9.31 19.90 -9.94
N ASN A 8 8.22 20.50 -10.42
CA ASN A 8 7.40 21.46 -9.68
C ASN A 8 6.22 20.83 -8.91
N VAL A 9 6.18 19.50 -8.79
CA VAL A 9 5.09 18.74 -8.18
C VAL A 9 5.53 18.10 -6.86
N GLU A 10 4.78 18.37 -5.80
CA GLU A 10 4.95 17.69 -4.51
C GLU A 10 4.05 16.45 -4.46
N VAL A 11 4.63 15.29 -4.13
CA VAL A 11 3.91 14.03 -3.93
C VAL A 11 4.12 13.53 -2.51
N LEU A 12 3.05 13.49 -1.72
CA LEU A 12 3.07 13.00 -0.35
C LEU A 12 2.34 11.67 -0.24
N PRO A 13 3.01 10.58 0.19
CA PRO A 13 2.33 9.34 0.53
C PRO A 13 1.58 9.50 1.85
N LEU A 14 0.31 9.09 1.87
CA LEU A 14 -0.57 9.05 3.02
C LEU A 14 -0.93 7.58 3.31
N LEU A 15 -0.46 7.04 4.43
CA LEU A 15 -0.84 5.69 4.85
C LEU A 15 -2.27 5.72 5.41
N ASP A 16 -3.20 5.06 4.73
CA ASP A 16 -4.58 4.88 5.22
C ASP A 16 -4.61 3.81 6.31
N THR A 17 -4.09 2.61 5.99
CA THR A 17 -3.95 1.52 6.97
C THR A 17 -2.98 0.44 6.49
N GLY A 18 -2.52 -0.38 7.44
CA GLY A 18 -1.81 -1.63 7.17
C GLY A 18 -2.78 -2.81 7.10
N LEU A 19 -2.49 -3.77 6.23
CA LEU A 19 -3.21 -5.04 6.11
C LEU A 19 -2.25 -6.22 6.20
N LEU A 20 -2.82 -7.36 6.56
CA LEU A 20 -2.19 -8.66 6.45
C LEU A 20 -2.94 -9.47 5.41
N MET A 21 -2.22 -9.87 4.37
CA MET A 21 -2.79 -10.61 3.24
C MET A 21 -2.20 -12.01 3.22
N ASN A 22 -3.05 -13.01 3.01
CA ASN A 22 -2.59 -14.36 2.74
C ASN A 22 -2.21 -14.46 1.25
N LEU A 23 -0.99 -14.91 0.99
CA LEU A 23 -0.46 -15.06 -0.37
C LEU A 23 -1.27 -16.03 -1.22
N ASP A 24 -1.91 -17.04 -0.63
CA ASP A 24 -2.77 -17.98 -1.36
C ASP A 24 -4.02 -17.29 -1.95
N TYR A 25 -4.48 -16.20 -1.35
CA TYR A 25 -5.55 -15.38 -1.92
C TYR A 25 -5.04 -14.26 -2.81
N PHE A 26 -3.86 -13.72 -2.51
CA PHE A 26 -3.33 -12.54 -3.19
C PHE A 26 -2.59 -12.90 -4.50
N PHE A 27 -1.93 -14.06 -4.53
CA PHE A 27 -1.22 -14.62 -5.68
C PHE A 27 -1.57 -16.12 -5.83
N PRO A 28 -2.83 -16.46 -6.17
CA PRO A 28 -3.32 -17.84 -6.09
C PRO A 28 -2.52 -18.84 -6.94
N GLU A 29 -1.93 -18.41 -8.05
CA GLU A 29 -1.14 -19.26 -8.95
C GLU A 29 0.35 -19.32 -8.59
N HIS A 30 0.84 -18.40 -7.74
CA HIS A 30 2.28 -18.20 -7.49
C HIS A 30 2.62 -18.04 -6.00
N ALA A 31 1.74 -18.48 -5.09
CA ALA A 31 1.92 -18.26 -3.66
C ALA A 31 3.16 -18.99 -3.11
N ALA A 32 3.54 -20.13 -3.69
CA ALA A 32 4.72 -20.89 -3.27
C ALA A 32 6.01 -20.16 -3.68
N GLU A 33 6.08 -19.69 -4.91
CA GLU A 33 7.20 -18.91 -5.43
C GLU A 33 7.35 -17.60 -4.66
N ALA A 34 6.26 -16.87 -4.44
CA ALA A 34 6.27 -15.62 -3.68
C ALA A 34 6.75 -15.83 -2.23
N ARG A 35 6.35 -16.93 -1.56
CA ARG A 35 6.85 -17.28 -0.22
C ARG A 35 8.35 -17.58 -0.22
N ALA A 36 8.83 -18.28 -1.24
CA ALA A 36 10.24 -18.65 -1.35
C ALA A 36 11.13 -17.46 -1.68
N GLU A 37 10.65 -16.54 -2.54
CA GLU A 37 11.41 -15.40 -3.01
C GLU A 37 11.43 -14.24 -2.01
N TYR A 38 10.32 -14.02 -1.29
CA TYR A 38 10.15 -12.88 -0.38
C TYR A 38 9.81 -13.27 1.07
N PRO A 39 10.56 -14.18 1.71
CA PRO A 39 10.24 -14.66 3.05
C PRO A 39 10.29 -13.54 4.11
N ASP A 40 11.18 -12.55 3.92
CA ASP A 40 11.38 -11.44 4.85
C ASP A 40 10.21 -10.43 4.87
N LEU A 41 9.30 -10.51 3.89
CA LEU A 41 8.09 -9.68 3.84
C LEU A 41 6.90 -10.29 4.60
N LEU A 42 7.08 -11.49 5.14
CA LEU A 42 6.03 -12.25 5.82
C LEU A 42 6.17 -12.15 7.34
N ASP A 43 5.03 -12.10 8.03
CA ASP A 43 5.01 -12.23 9.49
C ASP A 43 5.18 -13.69 9.95
N GLU A 44 5.23 -13.90 11.26
CA GLU A 44 5.35 -15.23 11.87
C GLU A 44 4.20 -16.20 11.53
N ARG A 45 3.10 -15.70 10.96
CA ARG A 45 1.94 -16.49 10.48
C ARG A 45 1.94 -16.65 8.96
N GLN A 46 3.03 -16.29 8.29
CA GLN A 46 3.16 -16.33 6.82
C GLN A 46 2.20 -15.38 6.10
N LEU A 47 1.77 -14.30 6.76
CA LEU A 47 0.94 -13.25 6.15
C LEU A 47 1.82 -12.11 5.66
N MET A 48 1.55 -11.66 4.43
CA MET A 48 2.25 -10.52 3.82
C MET A 48 1.74 -9.21 4.40
N ARG A 49 2.66 -8.36 4.86
CA ARG A 49 2.36 -7.00 5.30
C ARG A 49 2.17 -6.08 4.10
N VAL A 50 1.00 -5.47 3.99
CA VAL A 50 0.65 -4.58 2.87
C VAL A 50 0.23 -3.21 3.41
N ALA A 51 0.63 -2.15 2.74
CA ALA A 51 0.19 -0.79 3.04
C ALA A 51 -0.87 -0.34 2.03
N VAL A 52 -2.04 0.08 2.52
CA VAL A 52 -3.00 0.84 1.70
C VAL A 52 -2.56 2.30 1.75
N THR A 53 -1.97 2.77 0.66
CA THR A 53 -1.38 4.12 0.57
C THR A 53 -2.16 4.94 -0.43
N CYS A 54 -2.58 6.14 -0.03
CA CYS A 54 -3.10 7.17 -0.92
C CYS A 54 -2.00 8.19 -1.20
N PHE A 55 -2.17 9.03 -2.22
CA PHE A 55 -1.21 10.08 -2.53
C PHE A 55 -1.88 11.45 -2.59
N LEU A 56 -1.33 12.41 -1.83
CA LEU A 56 -1.65 13.83 -2.02
C LEU A 56 -0.66 14.42 -3.00
N VAL A 57 -1.16 14.96 -4.10
CA VAL A 57 -0.37 15.60 -5.15
C VAL A 57 -0.69 17.09 -5.15
N ARG A 58 0.34 17.93 -5.03
CA ARG A 58 0.22 19.39 -5.18
C ARG A 58 0.98 19.85 -6.41
N SER A 59 0.26 20.51 -7.32
CA SER A 59 0.81 21.02 -8.58
C SER A 59 0.01 22.23 -9.03
N ASP A 60 0.70 23.30 -9.42
CA ASP A 60 0.08 24.50 -10.03
C ASP A 60 -1.12 25.04 -9.22
N GLY A 61 -0.95 25.18 -7.90
CA GLY A 61 -1.99 25.63 -6.98
C GLY A 61 -3.13 24.63 -6.72
N LYS A 62 -3.13 23.47 -7.37
CA LYS A 62 -4.12 22.41 -7.17
C LYS A 62 -3.68 21.44 -6.10
N THR A 63 -4.66 20.91 -5.37
CA THR A 63 -4.49 19.82 -4.40
C THR A 63 -5.35 18.65 -4.86
N ILE A 64 -4.70 17.52 -5.18
CA ILE A 64 -5.33 16.33 -5.77
C ILE A 64 -5.07 15.16 -4.84
N LEU A 65 -6.12 14.41 -4.51
CA LEU A 65 -6.02 13.15 -3.79
C LEU A 65 -6.18 11.99 -4.79
N VAL A 66 -5.18 11.11 -4.85
CA VAL A 66 -5.20 9.86 -5.63
C VAL A 66 -5.48 8.71 -4.68
N ASP A 67 -6.55 7.96 -4.99
CA ASP A 67 -7.22 7.01 -4.09
C ASP A 67 -7.70 7.63 -2.77
N THR A 68 -8.65 6.96 -2.10
CA THR A 68 -9.23 7.46 -0.83
C THR A 68 -9.20 6.42 0.28
N GLY A 69 -8.35 5.40 0.12
CA GLY A 69 -8.18 4.35 1.11
C GLY A 69 -9.43 3.50 1.29
N LEU A 70 -9.52 2.85 2.43
CA LEU A 70 -10.65 1.99 2.78
C LEU A 70 -11.75 2.75 3.53
N GLY A 71 -11.44 3.95 4.03
CA GLY A 71 -12.35 4.78 4.80
C GLY A 71 -12.83 4.08 6.08
N ASN A 72 -14.02 4.43 6.54
CA ASN A 72 -14.64 3.87 7.73
C ASN A 72 -15.36 2.52 7.48
N ARG A 73 -15.05 1.84 6.36
CA ARG A 73 -15.76 0.61 5.99
C ARG A 73 -15.53 -0.48 7.02
N ARG A 74 -16.57 -0.79 7.80
CA ARG A 74 -16.58 -1.96 8.68
C ARG A 74 -16.50 -3.21 7.82
N ARG A 75 -15.51 -4.06 8.09
CA ARG A 75 -15.44 -5.41 7.52
C ARG A 75 -16.19 -6.37 8.46
N PRO A 76 -16.95 -7.35 7.92
CA PRO A 76 -17.51 -8.44 8.71
C PRO A 76 -16.46 -9.18 9.53
#